data_AF-A0A0Q4ZBB0-F1
#
_entry.id   AF-A0A0Q4ZBB0-F1
#
_cell.length_a   1.000
_cell.length_b   1.000
_cell.length_c   1.000
_cell.angle_alpha   90.00
_cell.angle_beta   90.00
_cell.angle_gamma   90.00
#
_symmetry.space_group_name_H-M   'P 1'
#
loop_
_entity.id
_entity.type
_entity.pdbx_description
1 polymer ?
#
loop_
_entity_poly.entity_id
_entity_poly.type
_entity_poly.pdbx_seq_one_letter_code
_entity_poly.pdbx_strand_id
1 'polypeptide(L)'
;MPPLRPVLLALALAAPLAAAPLPAEAAPAVAPAIGCPSLANLRLLLRESKDDAAAAAGLLADDKADHLGCATIPRDAVAGIAEHLTLNGNAYDCLTLRTTSVCHWVVAGTAKPVEAGPRPRGGDKARASDKAAPSDKAPQPEKARR
;
A
#
# COMPACT_ATOMS: atom_id res chain seq x y z
N MET A 1 -66.18 51.16 20.93
CA MET A 1 -66.55 50.62 19.60
C MET A 1 -65.75 49.34 19.36
N PRO A 2 -66.37 48.15 19.42
CA PRO A 2 -65.77 46.89 18.96
C PRO A 2 -65.92 46.76 17.42
N PRO A 3 -65.17 45.85 16.77
CA PRO A 3 -65.77 44.56 16.36
C PRO A 3 -64.82 43.37 16.63
N LEU A 4 -65.29 42.28 17.27
CA LEU A 4 -65.93 41.08 16.67
C LEU A 4 -64.98 40.17 15.86
N ARG A 5 -64.51 39.10 16.54
CA ARG A 5 -64.42 37.66 16.14
C ARG A 5 -63.59 37.28 14.88
N PRO A 6 -63.03 36.06 14.72
CA PRO A 6 -63.48 34.79 15.31
C PRO A 6 -62.39 33.84 15.85
N VAL A 7 -62.88 32.90 16.67
CA VAL A 7 -62.28 31.60 17.02
C VAL A 7 -62.47 30.63 15.86
N LEU A 8 -61.43 29.92 15.45
CA LEU A 8 -61.42 28.63 14.73
C LEU A 8 -60.06 27.99 15.02
N LEU A 9 -59.89 27.22 16.10
CA LEU A 9 -60.20 25.79 16.24
C LEU A 9 -59.74 24.90 15.07
N ALA A 10 -58.74 24.08 15.39
CA ALA A 10 -58.49 22.71 14.93
C ALA A 10 -58.03 22.50 13.46
N LEU A 11 -56.84 21.90 13.29
CA LEU A 11 -56.72 20.45 13.19
C LEU A 11 -55.22 20.07 13.27
N ALA A 12 -54.88 19.25 14.25
CA ALA A 12 -53.61 18.53 14.27
C ALA A 12 -53.63 17.47 13.16
N LEU A 13 -52.84 17.67 12.11
CA LEU A 13 -52.45 16.61 11.20
C LEU A 13 -51.12 16.04 11.69
N ALA A 14 -51.21 15.00 12.50
CA ALA A 14 -50.12 14.06 12.71
C ALA A 14 -49.91 13.28 11.40
N ALA A 15 -48.96 13.74 10.59
CA ALA A 15 -48.45 12.95 9.48
C ALA A 15 -47.43 11.94 10.02
N PRO A 16 -47.58 10.62 9.76
CA PRO A 16 -46.48 9.70 9.96
C PRO A 16 -45.44 10.03 8.89
N LEU A 17 -44.34 10.69 9.27
CA LEU A 17 -43.15 10.65 8.44
C LEU A 17 -42.68 9.19 8.43
N ALA A 18 -43.08 8.48 7.39
CA ALA A 18 -42.44 7.25 6.98
C ALA A 18 -40.93 7.51 6.93
N ALA A 19 -40.20 6.81 7.78
CA ALA A 19 -38.74 6.79 7.74
C ALA A 19 -38.34 6.25 6.38
N ALA A 20 -37.98 7.15 5.46
CA ALA A 20 -37.29 6.77 4.25
C ALA A 20 -35.99 6.04 4.68
N PRO A 21 -35.69 4.85 4.12
CA PRO A 21 -34.39 4.24 4.34
C PRO A 21 -33.35 5.23 3.83
N LEU A 22 -32.49 5.69 4.74
CA LEU A 22 -31.31 6.46 4.39
C LEU A 22 -30.51 5.66 3.36
N PRO A 23 -30.02 6.29 2.28
CA PRO A 23 -29.14 5.60 1.34
C PRO A 23 -27.96 5.06 2.13
N ALA A 24 -27.76 3.75 2.06
CA ALA A 24 -26.57 3.11 2.61
C ALA A 24 -25.36 3.87 2.07
N GLU A 25 -24.61 4.50 2.97
CA GLU A 25 -23.38 5.21 2.65
C GLU A 25 -22.48 4.20 1.95
N ALA A 26 -22.32 4.38 0.64
CA ALA A 26 -21.49 3.52 -0.18
C ALA A 26 -20.10 3.56 0.45
N ALA A 27 -19.62 2.40 0.92
CA ALA A 27 -18.28 2.27 1.45
C ALA A 27 -17.32 2.93 0.44
N PRO A 28 -16.42 3.84 0.89
CA PRO A 28 -15.57 4.59 -0.01
C PRO A 28 -14.84 3.58 -0.90
N ALA A 29 -15.03 3.72 -2.21
CA ALA A 29 -14.33 2.90 -3.19
C ALA A 29 -12.84 3.01 -2.90
N VAL A 30 -12.25 1.94 -2.38
CA VAL A 30 -10.84 1.92 -2.03
C VAL A 30 -10.07 2.05 -3.33
N ALA A 31 -9.50 3.23 -3.55
CA ALA A 31 -8.83 3.55 -4.80
C ALA A 31 -7.70 2.53 -5.08
N PRO A 32 -7.53 2.08 -6.33
CA PRO A 32 -6.40 1.25 -6.72
C PRO A 32 -5.09 1.96 -6.40
N ALA A 33 -4.06 1.20 -6.02
CA ALA A 33 -2.76 1.78 -5.72
C ALA A 33 -2.02 2.09 -7.02
N ILE A 34 -1.34 3.22 -7.12
CA ILE A 34 -0.44 3.48 -8.24
C ILE A 34 0.91 2.88 -7.90
N GLY A 35 1.43 2.01 -8.76
CA GLY A 35 2.73 1.42 -8.55
C GLY A 35 3.59 1.34 -9.79
N CYS A 36 4.89 1.45 -9.57
CA CYS A 36 5.90 1.49 -10.63
C CYS A 36 7.03 0.51 -10.31
N PRO A 37 7.63 -0.18 -11.31
CA PRO A 37 8.78 -1.06 -11.08
C PRO A 37 10.04 -0.30 -10.62
N SER A 38 10.06 1.02 -10.83
CA SER A 38 11.12 1.93 -10.40
C SER A 38 10.57 2.95 -9.41
N LEU A 39 11.18 3.06 -8.22
CA LEU A 39 10.85 4.09 -7.24
C LEU A 39 11.09 5.50 -7.78
N ALA A 40 12.12 5.68 -8.62
CA ALA A 40 12.40 6.98 -9.24
C ALA A 40 11.25 7.41 -10.15
N ASN A 41 10.67 6.46 -10.89
CA ASN A 41 9.55 6.72 -11.81
C ASN A 41 8.28 7.05 -11.03
N LEU A 42 8.00 6.33 -9.93
CA LEU A 42 6.91 6.66 -9.02
C LEU A 42 7.03 8.10 -8.51
N ARG A 43 8.22 8.50 -8.04
CA ARG A 43 8.46 9.85 -7.53
C ARG A 43 8.34 10.91 -8.62
N LEU A 44 8.69 10.59 -9.86
CA LEU A 44 8.52 11.52 -10.98
C LEU A 44 7.03 11.74 -11.28
N LEU A 45 6.26 10.66 -11.38
CA LEU A 45 4.81 10.70 -11.60
C LEU A 45 4.08 11.48 -10.48
N LEU A 46 4.41 11.22 -9.22
CA LEU A 46 3.83 11.93 -8.09
C LEU A 46 4.15 13.43 -8.14
N ARG A 47 5.39 13.81 -8.50
CA ARG A 47 5.74 15.24 -8.65
C ARG A 47 4.99 15.91 -9.80
N GLU A 48 4.83 15.23 -10.94
CA GLU A 48 4.11 15.76 -12.10
C GLU A 48 2.62 15.96 -11.80
N SER A 49 2.05 15.04 -11.04
CA SER A 49 0.67 15.09 -10.53
C SER A 49 0.49 15.94 -9.27
N LYS A 50 1.55 16.61 -8.77
CA LYS A 50 1.52 17.41 -7.53
C LYS A 50 1.02 16.63 -6.31
N ASP A 51 1.42 15.37 -6.22
CA ASP A 51 1.06 14.39 -5.20
C ASP A 51 -0.45 14.08 -5.15
N ASP A 52 -1.19 14.39 -6.22
CA ASP A 52 -2.60 14.06 -6.35
C ASP A 52 -2.79 12.70 -7.03
N ALA A 53 -3.33 11.73 -6.25
CA ALA A 53 -3.51 10.36 -6.72
C ALA A 53 -4.52 10.25 -7.89
N ALA A 54 -5.53 11.12 -7.96
CA ALA A 54 -6.51 11.09 -9.03
C ALA A 54 -5.94 11.65 -10.33
N ALA A 55 -5.15 12.71 -10.26
CA ALA A 55 -4.42 13.27 -11.39
C ALA A 55 -3.37 12.28 -11.90
N ALA A 56 -2.63 11.62 -11.00
CA ALA A 56 -1.70 10.57 -11.36
C ALA A 56 -2.41 9.39 -12.07
N ALA A 57 -3.56 8.96 -11.57
CA ALA A 57 -4.37 7.92 -12.23
C ALA A 57 -4.90 8.38 -13.59
N GLY A 58 -5.26 9.66 -13.72
CA GLY A 58 -5.66 10.26 -15.00
C GLY A 58 -4.55 10.24 -16.04
N LEU A 59 -3.30 10.55 -15.65
CA LEU A 59 -2.13 10.43 -16.53
C LEU A 59 -1.88 8.99 -16.97
N LEU A 60 -2.14 8.01 -16.11
CA LEU A 60 -2.02 6.59 -16.46
C LEU A 60 -3.14 6.07 -17.35
N ALA A 61 -4.26 6.79 -17.47
CA ALA A 61 -5.35 6.42 -18.36
C ALA A 61 -5.21 7.00 -19.78
N ASP A 62 -4.24 7.90 -20.00
CA ASP A 62 -3.95 8.47 -21.33
C ASP A 62 -2.95 7.59 -22.08
N ASP A 63 -3.42 6.82 -23.07
CA ASP A 63 -2.57 5.93 -23.88
C ASP A 63 -1.39 6.62 -24.60
N LYS A 64 -1.39 7.96 -24.69
CA LYS A 64 -0.30 8.73 -25.30
C LYS A 64 0.73 9.22 -24.30
N ALA A 65 0.45 9.13 -23.00
CA ALA A 65 1.36 9.55 -21.96
C ALA A 65 2.51 8.55 -21.80
N ASP A 66 3.69 9.05 -21.46
CA ASP A 66 4.77 8.17 -21.00
C ASP A 66 4.44 7.71 -19.58
N HIS A 67 3.95 6.49 -19.45
CA HIS A 67 3.60 5.92 -18.16
C HIS A 67 4.81 5.54 -17.31
N LEU A 68 6.04 5.59 -17.85
CA LEU A 68 7.28 5.25 -17.12
C LEU A 68 7.26 3.82 -16.52
N GLY A 69 6.44 2.94 -17.08
CA GLY A 69 6.16 1.60 -16.56
C GLY A 69 5.29 1.57 -15.29
N CYS A 70 4.75 2.70 -14.85
CA CYS A 70 3.77 2.79 -13.78
C CYS A 70 2.39 2.30 -14.24
N ALA A 71 1.63 1.72 -13.32
CA ALA A 71 0.27 1.26 -13.56
C ALA A 71 -0.58 1.36 -12.30
N THR A 72 -1.90 1.27 -12.48
CA THR A 72 -2.82 1.02 -11.37
C THR A 72 -2.75 -0.46 -10.99
N ILE A 73 -2.47 -0.73 -9.72
CA ILE A 73 -2.33 -2.06 -9.14
C ILE A 73 -3.62 -2.37 -8.39
N PRO A 74 -4.38 -3.38 -8.82
CA PRO A 74 -5.56 -3.82 -8.10
C PRO A 74 -5.16 -4.59 -6.84
N ARG A 75 -5.96 -4.50 -5.78
CA ARG A 75 -5.59 -5.03 -4.45
C ARG A 75 -5.42 -6.56 -4.44
N ASP A 76 -6.18 -7.28 -5.24
CA ASP A 76 -6.12 -8.73 -5.38
C ASP A 76 -4.83 -9.22 -6.06
N ALA A 77 -4.20 -8.37 -6.88
CA ALA A 77 -2.91 -8.68 -7.51
C ALA A 77 -1.73 -8.64 -6.51
N VAL A 78 -1.91 -8.04 -5.32
CA VAL A 78 -0.85 -7.93 -4.31
C VAL A 78 -0.70 -9.24 -3.54
N ALA A 79 0.51 -9.81 -3.56
CA ALA A 79 0.87 -11.01 -2.81
C ALA A 79 1.51 -10.68 -1.45
N GLY A 80 1.99 -9.44 -1.26
CA GLY A 80 2.66 -9.01 -0.04
C GLY A 80 3.54 -7.79 -0.26
N ILE A 81 4.25 -7.41 0.79
CA ILE A 81 5.27 -6.35 0.80
C ILE A 81 6.64 -7.03 0.90
N ALA A 82 7.53 -6.75 -0.04
CA ALA A 82 8.92 -7.22 -0.04
C ALA A 82 9.83 -6.30 0.77
N GLU A 83 9.61 -4.99 0.68
CA GLU A 83 10.48 -3.98 1.28
C GLU A 83 9.67 -2.75 1.69
N HIS A 84 10.15 -2.05 2.70
CA HIS A 84 9.66 -0.74 3.11
C HIS A 84 10.83 0.24 3.14
N LEU A 85 10.64 1.43 2.58
CA LEU A 85 11.70 2.44 2.48
C LEU A 85 11.15 3.84 2.78
N THR A 86 11.89 4.59 3.60
CA THR A 86 11.63 6.02 3.83
C THR A 86 12.68 6.85 3.12
N LEU A 87 12.24 7.79 2.28
CA LEU A 87 13.11 8.66 1.50
C LEU A 87 12.54 10.08 1.49
N ASN A 88 13.34 11.05 1.94
CA ASN A 88 12.96 12.47 2.05
C ASN A 88 11.65 12.67 2.82
N GLY A 89 11.47 11.96 3.93
CA GLY A 89 10.26 12.05 4.78
C GLY A 89 9.02 11.34 4.22
N ASN A 90 9.10 10.74 3.03
CA ASN A 90 8.01 9.96 2.44
C ASN A 90 8.30 8.46 2.58
N ALA A 91 7.27 7.69 2.91
CA ALA A 91 7.36 6.25 3.05
C ALA A 91 6.83 5.55 1.80
N TYR A 92 7.51 4.48 1.38
CA TYR A 92 7.21 3.69 0.21
C TYR A 92 7.23 2.20 0.55
N ASP A 93 6.32 1.45 -0.05
CA ASP A 93 6.29 -0.01 0.04
C ASP A 93 6.62 -0.60 -1.31
N CYS A 94 7.49 -1.60 -1.32
CA CYS A 94 7.78 -2.43 -2.47
C CYS A 94 6.85 -3.64 -2.44
N LEU A 95 5.88 -3.69 -3.36
CA LEU A 95 4.89 -4.76 -3.43
C LEU A 95 5.39 -5.92 -4.29
N THR A 96 5.24 -7.13 -3.74
CA THR A 96 5.27 -8.36 -4.55
C THR A 96 3.91 -8.58 -5.18
N LEU A 97 3.85 -8.74 -6.50
CA LEU A 97 2.61 -9.01 -7.24
C LEU A 97 2.51 -10.49 -7.59
N ARG A 98 1.29 -11.01 -7.76
CA ARG A 98 1.06 -12.43 -8.14
C ARG A 98 1.49 -12.74 -9.58
N THR A 99 1.46 -11.73 -10.44
CA THR A 99 1.66 -11.88 -11.89
C THR A 99 3.11 -11.67 -12.34
N THR A 100 3.98 -11.16 -11.47
CA THR A 100 5.36 -10.81 -11.81
C THR A 100 6.30 -10.99 -10.62
N SER A 101 7.56 -11.33 -10.90
CA SER A 101 8.65 -11.35 -9.92
C SER A 101 9.25 -9.98 -9.66
N VAL A 102 8.88 -8.96 -10.45
CA VAL A 102 9.38 -7.59 -10.29
C VAL A 102 8.59 -6.87 -9.21
N CYS A 103 9.31 -6.28 -8.27
CA CYS A 103 8.71 -5.50 -7.21
C CYS A 103 8.16 -4.17 -7.74
N HIS A 104 6.98 -3.77 -7.27
CA HIS A 104 6.36 -2.50 -7.65
C HIS A 104 6.29 -1.57 -6.44
N TRP A 105 6.94 -0.42 -6.55
CA TRP A 105 6.94 0.61 -5.53
C TRP A 105 5.62 1.37 -5.53
N VAL A 106 5.07 1.59 -4.34
CA VAL A 106 3.88 2.40 -4.08
C VAL A 106 4.13 3.34 -2.91
N VAL A 107 3.30 4.37 -2.73
CA VAL A 107 3.27 5.13 -1.47
C VAL A 107 2.82 4.20 -0.35
N ALA A 108 3.53 4.21 0.78
CA ALA A 108 3.26 3.25 1.85
C ALA A 108 1.82 3.35 2.36
N GLY A 109 1.21 2.20 2.67
CA GLY A 109 -0.18 2.10 3.14
C GLY A 109 -1.27 2.27 2.07
N THR A 110 -0.91 2.61 0.82
CA THR A 110 -1.87 2.67 -0.30
C THR A 110 -2.31 1.31 -0.81
N ALA A 111 -1.57 0.25 -0.50
CA ALA A 111 -1.94 -1.13 -0.77
C ALA A 111 -1.88 -1.94 0.53
N LYS A 112 -3.02 -2.42 1.01
CA LYS A 112 -3.10 -3.47 2.03
C LYS A 112 -3.10 -4.81 1.29
N PRO A 113 -2.10 -5.68 1.50
CA PRO A 113 -2.17 -7.05 1.04
C PRO A 113 -3.42 -7.71 1.62
N VAL A 114 -4.19 -8.43 0.80
CA VAL A 114 -5.16 -9.39 1.33
C VAL A 114 -4.34 -10.42 2.11
N GLU A 115 -4.60 -10.55 3.41
CA GLU A 115 -3.79 -11.32 4.36
C GLU A 115 -3.42 -12.68 3.75
N ALA A 116 -2.16 -12.81 3.33
CA ALA A 116 -1.63 -14.08 2.91
C ALA A 116 -1.31 -14.85 4.19
N GLY A 117 -1.91 -16.04 4.34
CA GLY A 117 -1.70 -16.92 5.47
C GLY A 117 -0.21 -17.21 5.76
N PRO A 118 0.09 -17.82 6.92
CA PRO A 118 1.43 -17.82 7.51
C PRO A 118 2.51 -18.31 6.54
N ARG A 119 3.53 -17.48 6.30
CA ARG A 119 4.75 -17.91 5.58
C ARG A 119 5.56 -18.85 6.48
N PRO A 120 6.03 -20.01 6.01
CA PRO A 120 6.99 -20.82 6.77
C PRO A 120 8.32 -20.07 6.85
N ARG A 121 8.78 -19.80 8.08
CA ARG A 121 10.11 -19.26 8.36
C ARG A 121 11.14 -20.34 8.06
N GLY A 122 11.71 -20.33 6.86
CA GLY A 122 12.92 -21.09 6.54
C GLY A 122 14.14 -20.20 6.77
N GLY A 123 14.90 -20.44 7.82
CA GLY A 123 16.13 -19.68 8.05
C GLY A 123 16.88 -19.85 9.38
N ASP A 124 16.45 -20.69 10.31
CA ASP A 124 17.29 -21.07 11.46
C ASP A 124 18.39 -22.05 11.01
N LYS A 125 19.52 -21.53 10.50
CA LYS A 125 20.80 -22.21 10.69
C LYS A 125 21.58 -21.52 11.78
N ALA A 126 21.52 -22.17 12.93
CA ALA A 126 22.22 -21.87 14.16
C ALA A 126 23.69 -21.48 13.95
N ARG A 127 24.02 -20.31 14.48
CA ARG A 127 25.37 -19.95 14.93
C ARG A 127 25.66 -20.78 16.19
N ALA A 128 26.48 -21.83 16.06
CA ALA A 128 27.10 -22.48 17.20
C ALA A 128 28.47 -23.03 16.77
N SER A 129 29.51 -22.25 17.06
CA SER A 129 30.85 -22.71 17.46
C SER A 129 31.72 -21.48 17.66
N ASP A 130 31.59 -20.86 18.83
CA ASP A 130 32.62 -20.01 19.40
C ASP A 130 33.47 -20.87 20.35
N LYS A 131 34.80 -20.67 20.27
CA LYS A 131 35.81 -20.85 21.33
C LYS A 131 36.69 -22.12 21.34
N ALA A 132 37.90 -21.99 20.79
CA ALA A 132 39.16 -22.24 21.52
C ALA A 132 40.34 -21.51 20.83
N ALA A 133 41.21 -20.94 21.64
CA ALA A 133 42.23 -19.93 21.33
C ALA A 133 43.58 -20.54 20.82
N PRO A 134 44.61 -19.72 20.51
CA PRO A 134 45.78 -20.08 19.71
C PRO A 134 46.92 -20.71 20.52
N SER A 135 47.77 -21.52 19.86
CA SER A 135 49.10 -21.90 20.35
C SER A 135 50.07 -22.13 19.20
N ASP A 136 51.11 -21.30 19.19
CA ASP A 136 52.43 -21.44 18.58
C ASP A 136 53.02 -22.87 18.69
N LYS A 137 53.42 -23.48 17.56
CA LYS A 137 54.74 -24.14 17.40
C LYS A 137 54.95 -24.73 15.98
N ALA A 138 55.97 -24.22 15.28
CA ALA A 138 56.65 -24.92 14.17
C ALA A 138 57.47 -26.12 14.72
N PRO A 139 57.96 -27.12 13.92
CA PRO A 139 58.77 -26.91 12.72
C PRO A 139 58.48 -27.83 11.51
N GLN A 140 59.01 -27.39 10.36
CA GLN A 140 59.16 -28.15 9.10
C GLN A 140 59.88 -29.49 9.29
N PRO A 141 59.65 -30.44 8.37
CA PRO A 141 60.79 -31.15 7.79
C PRO A 141 60.76 -31.11 6.26
N GLU A 142 61.81 -30.50 5.73
CA GLU A 142 62.40 -30.78 4.43
C GLU A 142 62.45 -32.30 4.17
N LYS A 143 61.86 -32.74 3.05
CA LYS A 143 62.22 -34.01 2.42
C LYS A 143 62.46 -33.78 0.94
N ALA A 144 63.75 -33.68 0.64
CA ALA A 144 64.35 -33.88 -0.65
C ALA A 144 64.05 -35.28 -1.24
N ARG A 145 64.34 -35.39 -2.55
CA ARG A 145 64.39 -36.57 -3.45
C ARG A 145 63.08 -36.80 -4.22
N ARG A 146 63.07 -36.83 -5.56
CA ARG A 146 64.13 -37.12 -6.55
C ARG A 146 63.75 -36.50 -7.88
#